data_AF-A0A4P7CUA8-F1
#
_entry.id   AF-A0A4P7CUA8-F1
#
_cell.length_a   1.000
_cell.length_b   1.000
_cell.length_c   1.000
_cell.angle_alpha   90.00
_cell.angle_beta   90.00
_cell.angle_gamma   90.00
#
_symmetry.space_group_name_H-M   'P 1'
#
loop_
_entity.id
_entity.type
_entity.pdbx_description
1 polymer ?
#
loop_
_entity_poly.entity_id
_entity_poly.type
_entity_poly.pdbx_seq_one_letter_code
_entity_poly.pdbx_strand_id
1 'polypeptide(L)'
;MAIEYRGFQINVDTKADATDTQWLCRAEINGAKDEVRGVALPGVELVFPKLKIDVLMVVSMVEHKARQSVDEWFAAHPAMA
;
A
#
# COMPACT_ATOMS: atom_id res chain seq x y z
N MET A 1 -1.33 9.64 -1.89
CA MET A 1 -2.32 9.19 -2.89
C MET A 1 -3.27 8.21 -2.23
N ALA A 2 -4.56 8.24 -2.57
CA ALA A 2 -5.57 7.37 -1.96
C ALA A 2 -6.29 6.59 -3.07
N ILE A 3 -6.42 5.28 -2.92
CA ILE A 3 -6.98 4.35 -3.92
C ILE A 3 -7.97 3.41 -3.24
N GLU A 4 -9.10 3.15 -3.88
CA GLU A 4 -10.01 2.10 -3.48
C GLU A 4 -9.73 0.81 -4.28
N TYR A 5 -9.66 -0.32 -3.59
CA TYR A 5 -9.45 -1.63 -4.20
C TYR A 5 -10.17 -2.73 -3.42
N ARG A 6 -11.13 -3.41 -4.07
CA ARG A 6 -11.93 -4.51 -3.50
C ARG A 6 -12.51 -4.19 -2.10
N GLY A 7 -13.06 -2.98 -1.93
CA GLY A 7 -13.63 -2.51 -0.66
C GLY A 7 -12.62 -1.99 0.38
N PHE A 8 -11.31 -2.15 0.13
CA PHE A 8 -10.25 -1.55 0.93
C PHE A 8 -9.86 -0.15 0.40
N GLN A 9 -9.61 0.75 1.33
CA GLN A 9 -8.95 2.03 1.11
C GLN A 9 -7.44 1.85 1.32
N ILE A 10 -6.67 2.08 0.26
CA ILE A 10 -5.21 2.07 0.26
C ILE A 10 -4.73 3.52 0.23
N ASN A 11 -4.06 3.96 1.30
CA ASN A 11 -3.48 5.29 1.39
C ASN A 11 -1.95 5.18 1.28
N VAL A 12 -1.41 5.63 0.15
CA VAL A 12 0.03 5.65 -0.13
C VAL A 12 0.61 7.02 0.23
N ASP A 13 1.60 7.02 1.10
CA ASP A 13 2.43 8.17 1.45
C ASP A 13 3.87 7.94 1.01
N THR A 14 4.48 8.97 0.47
CA THR A 14 5.88 8.97 0.05
C THR A 14 6.52 10.27 0.44
N LYS A 15 7.62 10.18 1.20
CA LYS A 15 8.41 11.34 1.60
C LYS A 15 9.89 11.03 1.50
N ALA A 16 10.70 12.07 1.38
CA ALA A 16 12.13 11.93 1.57
C ALA A 16 12.45 11.64 3.04
N ASP A 17 13.53 10.91 3.29
CA ASP A 17 14.10 10.75 4.62
C ASP A 17 14.77 12.05 5.10
N ALA A 18 15.22 12.08 6.36
CA ALA A 18 15.82 13.27 6.95
C ALA A 18 17.09 13.76 6.23
N THR A 19 17.76 12.88 5.49
CA THR A 19 18.99 13.19 4.75
C THR A 19 18.76 13.53 3.27
N ASP A 20 17.50 13.45 2.80
CA ASP A 20 17.12 13.57 1.39
C ASP A 20 17.87 12.59 0.46
N THR A 21 18.25 11.42 0.96
CA THR A 21 18.95 10.38 0.18
C THR A 21 18.06 9.20 -0.16
N GLN A 22 16.97 9.02 0.57
CA GLN A 22 16.05 7.90 0.45
C GLN A 22 14.60 8.37 0.34
N TRP A 23 13.81 7.63 -0.43
CA TRP A 23 12.36 7.66 -0.39
C TRP A 23 11.88 6.69 0.69
N LEU A 24 11.13 7.21 1.65
CA LEU A 24 10.35 6.45 2.63
C LEU A 24 8.92 6.37 2.11
N CYS A 25 8.47 5.16 1.79
CA CYS A 25 7.16 4.96 1.18
C CYS A 25 6.36 3.96 1.98
N ARG A 26 5.11 4.34 2.28
CA ARG A 26 4.20 3.55 3.09
C ARG A 26 2.83 3.46 2.43
N ALA A 27 2.20 2.30 2.52
CA ALA A 27 0.78 2.14 2.25
C ALA A 27 0.06 1.68 3.52
N GLU A 28 -0.98 2.40 3.90
CA GLU A 28 -1.95 1.93 4.89
C GLU A 28 -3.15 1.31 4.16
N ILE A 29 -3.60 0.14 4.61
CA ILE A 29 -4.64 -0.63 3.93
C ILE A 29 -5.77 -0.89 4.94
N ASN A 30 -6.90 -0.23 4.75
CA ASN A 30 -8.03 -0.27 5.68
C ASN A 30 -9.32 -0.60 4.94
N GLY A 31 -10.04 -1.61 5.40
CA GLY A 31 -11.33 -2.00 4.86
C GLY A 31 -12.38 -0.93 5.13
N ALA A 32 -12.87 -0.31 4.06
CA ALA A 32 -13.73 0.87 4.12
C ALA A 32 -15.19 0.57 3.76
N LYS A 33 -15.45 -0.53 3.04
CA LYS A 33 -16.79 -0.90 2.53
C LYS A 33 -17.14 -2.35 2.83
N ASP A 34 -18.44 -2.62 2.80
CA ASP A 34 -19.02 -3.96 2.78
C ASP A 34 -18.47 -4.91 3.86
N GLU A 35 -18.20 -6.15 3.47
CA GLU A 35 -17.76 -7.27 4.31
C GLU A 35 -16.37 -7.06 4.92
N VAL A 36 -15.57 -6.17 4.31
CA VAL A 36 -14.21 -5.86 4.78
C VAL A 36 -14.18 -4.65 5.71
N ARG A 37 -15.31 -3.99 5.95
CA ARG A 37 -15.36 -2.78 6.78
C ARG A 37 -14.83 -3.04 8.19
N GLY A 38 -13.81 -2.28 8.59
CA GLY A 38 -13.16 -2.42 9.90
C GLY A 38 -12.01 -3.44 9.94
N VAL A 39 -11.74 -4.15 8.84
CA VAL A 39 -10.53 -4.96 8.68
C VAL A 39 -9.34 -4.03 8.41
N ALA A 40 -8.25 -4.18 9.16
CA ALA A 40 -6.99 -3.50 8.87
C ALA A 40 -5.95 -4.54 8.45
N LEU A 41 -5.36 -4.37 7.27
CA LEU A 41 -4.26 -5.23 6.83
C LEU A 41 -2.91 -4.63 7.25
N PRO A 42 -1.86 -5.46 7.41
CA PRO A 42 -0.51 -4.95 7.58
C PRO A 42 -0.15 -3.97 6.47
N GLY A 43 0.33 -2.79 6.85
CA GLY A 43 0.77 -1.79 5.88
C GLY A 43 2.02 -2.25 5.12
N VAL A 44 2.20 -1.72 3.91
CA VAL A 44 3.43 -1.92 3.14
C VAL A 44 4.39 -0.78 3.47
N GLU A 45 5.62 -1.09 3.86
CA GLU A 45 6.68 -0.10 4.07
C GLU A 45 7.90 -0.47 3.24
N LEU A 46 8.38 0.47 2.43
CA LEU A 46 9.54 0.29 1.57
C LEU A 46 10.44 1.53 1.63
N VAL A 47 11.75 1.28 1.52
CA VAL A 47 12.77 2.30 1.49
C VAL A 47 13.61 2.14 0.24
N PHE A 48 13.78 3.23 -0.52
CA PHE A 48 14.56 3.21 -1.76
C PHE A 48 15.54 4.38 -1.83
N PRO A 49 16.77 4.19 -2.35
CA PRO A 49 17.66 5.30 -2.64
C PRO A 49 17.11 6.19 -3.77
N LYS A 50 17.02 7.50 -3.55
CA LYS A 50 16.49 8.46 -4.55
C LYS A 50 17.27 8.45 -5.86
N LEU A 51 18.58 8.22 -5.79
CA LEU A 51 19.46 8.19 -6.96
C LEU A 51 19.22 6.99 -7.88
N LYS A 52 18.46 5.97 -7.43
CA LYS A 52 18.27 4.71 -8.17
C LYS A 52 16.87 4.55 -8.76
N ILE A 53 15.89 5.33 -8.31
CA ILE A 53 14.50 5.15 -8.71
C ILE A 53 13.73 6.47 -8.63
N ASP A 54 12.92 6.69 -9.66
CA ASP A 54 12.00 7.83 -9.70
C ASP A 54 10.85 7.66 -8.71
N VAL A 55 10.36 8.76 -8.15
CA VAL A 55 9.30 8.76 -7.13
C VAL A 55 8.01 8.11 -7.63
N LEU A 56 7.63 8.30 -8.91
CA LEU A 56 6.42 7.70 -9.47
C LEU A 56 6.54 6.18 -9.58
N MET A 57 7.73 5.69 -9.90
CA MET A 57 8.01 4.25 -9.91
C MET A 57 7.90 3.65 -8.51
N VAL A 58 8.43 4.34 -7.49
CA VAL A 58 8.29 3.88 -6.11
C VAL A 58 6.83 3.82 -5.67
N VAL A 59 6.05 4.88 -5.94
CA VAL A 59 4.62 4.93 -5.62
C VAL A 59 3.87 3.78 -6.29
N SER A 60 4.14 3.52 -7.57
CA SER A 60 3.54 2.42 -8.32
C SER A 60 3.89 1.04 -7.74
N MET A 61 5.14 0.82 -7.32
CA MET A 61 5.56 -0.42 -6.66
C MET A 61 4.85 -0.64 -5.32
N VAL A 62 4.70 0.42 -4.53
CA VAL A 62 4.04 0.38 -3.22
C VAL A 62 2.54 0.08 -3.39
N GLU A 63 1.89 0.73 -4.35
CA GLU A 63 0.50 0.44 -4.73
C GLU A 63 0.33 -1.03 -5.15
N HIS A 64 1.18 -1.53 -6.04
CA HIS A 64 1.12 -2.92 -6.49
C HIS A 64 1.26 -3.91 -5.34
N LYS A 65 2.22 -3.69 -4.44
CA LYS A 65 2.39 -4.52 -3.24
C LYS A 65 1.17 -4.45 -2.31
N ALA A 66 0.58 -3.27 -2.14
CA ALA A 66 -0.61 -3.12 -1.31
C ALA A 66 -1.81 -3.88 -1.88
N ARG A 67 -2.01 -3.83 -3.21
CA ARG A 67 -3.05 -4.63 -3.88
C ARG A 67 -2.79 -6.13 -3.75
N GLN A 68 -1.54 -6.56 -3.92
CA GLN A 68 -1.16 -7.94 -3.71
C GLN A 68 -1.50 -8.42 -2.29
N SER A 69 -1.25 -7.62 -1.25
CA SER A 69 -1.64 -7.96 0.12
C SER A 69 -3.15 -8.09 0.30
N VAL A 70 -3.94 -7.27 -0.38
CA VAL A 70 -5.41 -7.41 -0.39
C VAL A 70 -5.82 -8.73 -1.06
N ASP A 71 -5.23 -9.05 -2.21
CA ASP A 71 -5.54 -10.29 -2.92
C ASP A 71 -5.14 -11.54 -2.14
N GLU A 72 -3.98 -11.53 -1.49
CA GLU A 72 -3.52 -12.58 -0.59
C GLU A 72 -4.48 -12.77 0.59
N TRP A 73 -5.02 -11.67 1.13
CA TRP A 73 -6.01 -11.74 2.20
C TRP A 73 -7.33 -12.38 1.73
N PHE A 74 -7.85 -12.00 0.57
CA PHE A 74 -9.05 -12.64 0.01
C PHE A 74 -8.82 -14.11 -0.35
N ALA A 75 -7.63 -14.46 -0.85
CA ALA A 75 -7.27 -15.85 -1.11
C ALA A 75 -7.26 -16.70 0.19
N ALA A 76 -6.88 -16.09 1.32
CA ALA A 76 -6.96 -16.72 2.64
C ALA A 76 -8.38 -16.72 3.24
N HIS A 77 -9.29 -15.86 2.74
CA HIS A 77 -10.66 -15.71 3.21
C HIS A 77 -11.67 -15.88 2.05
N PRO A 78 -11.77 -17.08 1.46
CA PRO A 78 -12.59 -17.31 0.26
C PRO A 78 -14.09 -17.07 0.46
N ALA A 79 -14.58 -17.05 1.71
CA ALA A 79 -15.96 -16.71 2.02
C ALA A 79 -16.30 -15.22 1.84
N MET A 80 -15.29 -14.36 1.68
CA MET A 80 -15.41 -12.91 1.47
C MET A 80 -14.92 -12.49 0.06
N ALA A 81 -14.48 -13.44 -0.77
CA ALA A 81 -13.76 -13.18 -2.02
C ALA A 81 -14.65 -12.75 -3.19
#